data_AF-A0A962M7V0-F1
#
_entry.id   AF-A0A962M7V0-F1
#
_cell.length_a   1.000
_cell.length_b   1.000
_cell.length_c   1.000
_cell.angle_alpha   90.00
_cell.angle_beta   90.00
_cell.angle_gamma   90.00
#
_symmetry.space_group_name_H-M   'P 1'
#
loop_
_entity.id
_entity.type
_entity.pdbx_description
1 polymer ?
#
loop_
_entity_poly.entity_id
_entity_poly.type
_entity_poly.pdbx_seq_one_letter_code
_entity_poly.pdbx_strand_id
1 'polypeptide(L)'
;MATFDFNVLVVAGGGGGGGSDQGNAAGGGGGAGGYQADSALTLDTGTAYTITVGSGGAGGSGANPGSDGGNSSIGAALVATGGGGGGEDNGNGRTGGSGGGGGGGFSAGTAGTGTAGQGNDGGVQSGTSQGGGGGGGAGAVGGSTSNTTGGAGGTGTASTISGSSVTRGGGGGAGGSTGGAGGTGGGGAGGGTNVNGTAGTANTGGGGGGGGRTSGTSNGGAGGSGVVIIRFPTADISITTSTGASSSTSGSDTILTWSTTGTFEFELAGGGGRRIFITHV
;
A
#
# COMPACT_ATOMS: atom_id res chain seq x y z
N MET A 1 -14.51 -24.87 17.49
CA MET A 1 -14.40 -23.64 18.28
C MET A 1 -15.62 -22.78 17.99
N ALA A 2 -15.94 -21.81 18.84
CA ALA A 2 -16.93 -20.81 18.49
C ALA A 2 -16.28 -19.80 17.53
N THR A 3 -17.08 -19.07 16.76
CA THR A 3 -16.60 -18.07 15.82
C THR A 3 -17.26 -16.71 16.02
N PHE A 4 -16.64 -15.66 15.49
CA PHE A 4 -17.20 -14.32 15.42
C PHE A 4 -16.77 -13.62 14.13
N ASP A 5 -17.66 -12.80 13.56
CA ASP A 5 -17.41 -12.05 12.33
C ASP A 5 -16.95 -10.63 12.65
N PHE A 6 -15.77 -10.26 12.14
CA PHE A 6 -15.16 -8.94 12.35
C PHE A 6 -15.22 -8.08 11.08
N ASN A 7 -15.35 -6.76 11.28
CA ASN A 7 -15.04 -5.81 10.22
C ASN A 7 -13.54 -5.51 10.26
N VAL A 8 -12.84 -5.73 9.16
CA VAL A 8 -11.40 -5.62 9.06
C VAL A 8 -10.94 -4.83 7.85
N LEU A 9 -9.79 -4.18 8.00
CA LEU A 9 -9.03 -3.57 6.92
C LEU A 9 -7.56 -3.97 7.07
N VAL A 10 -7.00 -4.58 6.04
CA VAL A 10 -5.57 -4.92 5.94
C VAL A 10 -5.00 -4.16 4.75
N VAL A 11 -4.02 -3.30 5.02
CA VAL A 11 -3.23 -2.61 3.99
C VAL A 11 -1.78 -3.07 4.10
N ALA A 12 -1.22 -3.57 3.01
CA ALA A 12 0.19 -3.99 2.96
C ALA A 12 1.16 -2.79 2.90
N GLY A 13 2.46 -3.05 3.02
CA GLY A 13 3.47 -2.03 2.78
C GLY A 13 3.52 -1.63 1.30
N GLY A 14 3.74 -0.36 1.01
CA GLY A 14 3.93 0.15 -0.35
C GLY A 14 5.32 -0.18 -0.89
N GLY A 15 5.46 -0.27 -2.21
CA GLY A 15 6.75 -0.41 -2.89
C GLY A 15 7.55 0.89 -2.89
N GLY A 16 8.87 0.79 -2.96
CA GLY A 16 9.74 1.95 -3.16
C GLY A 16 9.70 2.45 -4.60
N GLY A 17 9.97 3.74 -4.82
CA GLY A 17 10.15 4.29 -6.16
C GLY A 17 11.49 3.86 -6.77
N GLY A 18 11.56 3.79 -8.10
CA GLY A 18 12.80 3.54 -8.83
C GLY A 18 13.76 4.73 -8.73
N GLY A 19 15.06 4.45 -8.73
CA GLY A 19 16.07 5.49 -8.88
C GLY A 19 16.35 5.81 -10.35
N SER A 20 17.29 6.73 -10.56
CA SER A 20 17.83 7.06 -11.89
C SER A 20 19.30 7.46 -11.79
N ASP A 21 20.10 7.07 -12.78
CA ASP A 21 21.48 7.51 -12.97
C ASP A 21 21.68 8.37 -14.26
N GLN A 22 22.94 8.60 -14.63
CA GLN A 22 23.35 9.41 -15.78
C GLN A 22 22.72 8.89 -17.08
N GLY A 23 21.74 9.62 -17.61
CA GLY A 23 21.09 9.23 -18.86
C GLY A 23 19.88 10.07 -19.28
N ASN A 24 19.57 11.15 -18.53
CA ASN A 24 18.38 11.98 -18.72
C ASN A 24 17.05 11.20 -18.61
N ALA A 25 17.01 10.07 -17.89
CA ALA A 25 15.80 9.33 -17.58
C ALA A 25 15.44 9.49 -16.08
N ALA A 26 14.19 9.16 -15.73
CA ALA A 26 13.68 9.26 -14.37
C ALA A 26 13.05 7.93 -13.93
N GLY A 27 13.07 7.67 -12.62
CA GLY A 27 12.50 6.46 -12.05
C GLY A 27 10.96 6.48 -12.00
N GLY A 28 10.37 5.30 -12.11
CA GLY A 28 8.94 5.06 -11.91
C GLY A 28 8.52 5.17 -10.44
N GLY A 29 7.25 5.50 -10.21
CA GLY A 29 6.68 5.53 -8.87
C GLY A 29 6.41 4.11 -8.32
N GLY A 30 6.60 3.90 -7.02
CA GLY A 30 6.25 2.65 -6.35
C GLY A 30 4.74 2.46 -6.23
N GLY A 31 4.27 1.22 -6.35
CA GLY A 31 2.86 0.86 -6.16
C GLY A 31 2.46 0.88 -4.68
N ALA A 32 1.20 1.19 -4.41
CA ALA A 32 0.63 1.02 -3.07
C ALA A 32 0.60 -0.46 -2.64
N GLY A 33 0.59 -0.69 -1.33
CA GLY A 33 0.30 -2.01 -0.78
C GLY A 33 -1.12 -2.45 -1.13
N GLY A 34 -1.35 -3.76 -1.16
CA GLY A 34 -2.68 -4.33 -1.34
C GLY A 34 -3.64 -3.84 -0.26
N TYR A 35 -4.87 -3.51 -0.68
CA TYR A 35 -5.94 -3.01 0.16
C TYR A 35 -7.04 -4.07 0.23
N GLN A 36 -7.27 -4.63 1.41
CA GLN A 36 -8.29 -5.66 1.64
C GLN A 36 -9.20 -5.23 2.77
N ALA A 37 -10.48 -5.05 2.46
CA ALA A 37 -11.53 -4.78 3.43
C ALA A 37 -12.53 -5.94 3.41
N ASP A 38 -12.89 -6.43 4.58
CA ASP A 38 -13.90 -7.47 4.77
C ASP A 38 -14.78 -7.06 5.95
N SER A 39 -16.09 -6.96 5.71
CA SER A 39 -17.05 -6.56 6.74
C SER A 39 -17.47 -7.70 7.66
N ALA A 40 -17.10 -8.95 7.35
CA ALA A 40 -17.53 -10.15 8.06
C ALA A 40 -16.46 -11.27 8.03
N LEU A 41 -15.20 -10.92 8.35
CA LEU A 41 -14.14 -11.93 8.46
C LEU A 41 -14.38 -12.80 9.69
N THR A 42 -14.73 -14.07 9.47
CA THR A 42 -14.96 -15.05 10.54
C THR A 42 -13.64 -15.52 11.15
N LEU A 43 -13.48 -15.36 12.47
CA LEU A 43 -12.35 -15.87 13.24
C LEU A 43 -12.82 -16.81 14.36
N ASP A 44 -12.00 -17.79 14.70
CA ASP A 44 -12.19 -18.74 15.79
C ASP A 44 -11.77 -18.15 17.13
N THR A 45 -12.58 -18.38 18.17
CA THR A 45 -12.26 -17.99 19.55
C THR A 45 -11.14 -18.87 20.12
N GLY A 46 -10.37 -18.33 21.07
CA GLY A 46 -9.25 -19.05 21.70
C GLY A 46 -8.10 -19.38 20.74
N THR A 47 -8.08 -18.76 19.56
CA THR A 47 -7.00 -18.89 18.58
C THR A 47 -6.18 -17.61 18.56
N ALA A 48 -4.86 -17.76 18.74
CA ALA A 48 -3.92 -16.65 18.60
C ALA A 48 -3.61 -16.39 17.11
N TYR A 49 -4.10 -15.27 16.60
CA TYR A 49 -3.79 -14.77 15.27
C TYR A 49 -2.55 -13.89 15.30
N THR A 50 -1.53 -14.25 14.52
CA THR A 50 -0.42 -13.34 14.24
C THR A 50 -0.91 -12.21 13.34
N ILE A 51 -0.75 -10.97 13.78
CA ILE A 51 -1.04 -9.78 12.99
C ILE A 51 0.27 -9.27 12.40
N THR A 52 0.44 -9.39 11.08
CA THR A 52 1.64 -8.90 10.39
C THR A 52 1.35 -7.55 9.76
N VAL A 53 2.23 -6.57 10.02
CA VAL A 53 2.23 -5.29 9.33
C VAL A 53 3.43 -5.23 8.40
N GLY A 54 3.16 -5.15 7.10
CA GLY A 54 4.16 -5.08 6.06
C GLY A 54 5.00 -3.80 6.14
N SER A 55 6.32 -3.95 6.07
CA SER A 55 7.23 -2.80 5.92
C SER A 55 7.09 -2.19 4.53
N GLY A 56 7.38 -0.89 4.40
CA GLY A 56 7.55 -0.29 3.08
C GLY A 56 8.81 -0.80 2.38
N GLY A 57 8.78 -0.85 1.05
CA GLY A 57 9.94 -1.18 0.23
C GLY A 57 10.96 -0.05 0.22
N ALA A 58 12.25 -0.39 0.15
CA ALA A 58 13.31 0.61 -0.01
C ALA A 58 13.23 1.29 -1.38
N GLY A 59 13.53 2.59 -1.45
CA GLY A 59 13.68 3.30 -2.72
C GLY A 59 14.94 2.86 -3.46
N GLY A 60 14.87 2.86 -4.80
CA GLY A 60 16.01 2.55 -5.66
C GLY A 60 17.12 3.61 -5.52
N SER A 61 18.37 3.16 -5.49
CA SER A 61 19.56 4.03 -5.48
C SER A 61 20.25 3.96 -6.83
N GLY A 62 20.46 5.08 -7.49
CA GLY A 62 20.94 5.10 -8.88
C GLY A 62 20.03 4.32 -9.84
N ALA A 63 20.58 3.67 -10.86
CA ALA A 63 19.86 2.86 -11.84
C ALA A 63 19.41 1.50 -11.28
N ASN A 64 18.78 1.53 -10.10
CA ASN A 64 18.20 0.36 -9.47
C ASN A 64 16.69 0.56 -9.27
N PRO A 65 15.88 -0.49 -9.49
CA PRO A 65 14.46 -0.44 -9.21
C PRO A 65 14.23 -0.27 -7.71
N GLY A 66 13.07 0.29 -7.37
CA GLY A 66 12.58 0.24 -5.99
C GLY A 66 12.29 -1.19 -5.56
N SER A 67 12.43 -1.48 -4.27
CA SER A 67 12.08 -2.78 -3.71
C SER A 67 10.57 -2.89 -3.46
N ASP A 68 10.05 -4.11 -3.51
CA ASP A 68 8.66 -4.40 -3.18
C ASP A 68 8.38 -4.19 -1.68
N GLY A 69 7.14 -3.85 -1.35
CA GLY A 69 6.67 -3.77 0.03
C GLY A 69 6.49 -5.16 0.67
N GLY A 70 6.43 -5.20 1.99
CA GLY A 70 6.08 -6.39 2.75
C GLY A 70 4.56 -6.63 2.79
N ASN A 71 4.14 -7.89 2.87
CA ASN A 71 2.74 -8.26 3.07
C ASN A 71 2.25 -7.86 4.46
N SER A 72 0.96 -7.55 4.58
CA SER A 72 0.25 -7.47 5.86
C SER A 72 -0.77 -8.60 5.95
N SER A 73 -1.08 -9.09 7.15
CA SER A 73 -2.05 -10.16 7.32
C SER A 73 -2.67 -10.28 8.71
N ILE A 74 -3.81 -10.97 8.77
CA ILE A 74 -4.41 -11.54 9.97
C ILE A 74 -4.26 -13.06 9.85
N GLY A 75 -3.13 -13.60 10.35
CA GLY A 75 -2.75 -14.99 10.15
C GLY A 75 -2.79 -15.39 8.67
N ALA A 76 -3.37 -16.55 8.38
CA ALA A 76 -3.70 -16.98 7.02
C ALA A 76 -5.14 -16.61 6.59
N ALA A 77 -5.93 -16.01 7.48
CA ALA A 77 -7.35 -15.71 7.24
C ALA A 77 -7.53 -14.58 6.22
N LEU A 78 -6.65 -13.59 6.24
CA LEU A 78 -6.66 -12.48 5.27
C LEU A 78 -5.23 -11.98 5.04
N VAL A 79 -4.81 -11.95 3.77
CA VAL A 79 -3.45 -11.53 3.37
C VAL A 79 -3.54 -10.45 2.29
N ALA A 80 -2.91 -9.31 2.56
CA ALA A 80 -2.69 -8.27 1.57
C ALA A 80 -1.24 -8.32 1.06
N THR A 81 -1.07 -8.35 -0.25
CA THR A 81 0.24 -8.40 -0.92
C THR A 81 0.92 -7.03 -0.89
N GLY A 82 2.23 -6.99 -0.61
CA GLY A 82 3.03 -5.77 -0.69
C GLY A 82 3.01 -5.11 -2.07
N GLY A 83 3.18 -3.79 -2.11
CA GLY A 83 3.18 -3.02 -3.35
C GLY A 83 4.42 -3.29 -4.21
N GLY A 84 4.25 -3.23 -5.53
CA GLY A 84 5.35 -3.43 -6.47
C GLY A 84 6.30 -2.23 -6.50
N GLY A 85 7.61 -2.50 -6.54
CA GLY A 85 8.64 -1.48 -6.72
C GLY A 85 8.56 -0.76 -8.07
N GLY A 86 8.86 0.54 -8.09
CA GLY A 86 8.95 1.33 -9.32
C GLY A 86 10.18 0.96 -10.16
N GLY A 87 10.05 1.02 -11.48
CA GLY A 87 11.17 0.75 -12.39
C GLY A 87 12.24 1.82 -12.34
N GLU A 88 13.50 1.40 -12.43
CA GLU A 88 14.66 2.23 -12.76
C GLU A 88 14.56 2.81 -14.18
N ASP A 89 15.50 3.65 -14.58
CA ASP A 89 15.63 4.13 -15.95
C ASP A 89 15.65 3.00 -17.00
N ASN A 90 14.72 3.05 -17.97
CA ASN A 90 14.39 1.98 -18.94
C ASN A 90 13.99 0.63 -18.31
N GLY A 91 13.73 0.59 -17.00
CA GLY A 91 13.30 -0.58 -16.25
C GLY A 91 11.79 -0.70 -16.17
N ASN A 92 11.33 -1.93 -15.94
CA ASN A 92 9.90 -2.22 -15.76
C ASN A 92 9.50 -2.00 -14.31
N GLY A 93 8.27 -1.51 -14.10
CA GLY A 93 7.63 -1.57 -12.81
C GLY A 93 7.35 -3.01 -12.40
N ARG A 94 7.46 -3.31 -11.10
CA ARG A 94 7.21 -4.65 -10.57
C ARG A 94 5.74 -4.85 -10.23
N THR A 95 5.29 -6.10 -10.31
CA THR A 95 3.95 -6.51 -9.88
C THR A 95 3.84 -6.50 -8.35
N GLY A 96 2.64 -6.27 -7.82
CA GLY A 96 2.38 -6.35 -6.38
C GLY A 96 0.91 -6.16 -6.07
N GLY A 97 0.57 -5.88 -4.81
CA GLY A 97 -0.80 -5.53 -4.41
C GLY A 97 -1.37 -4.44 -5.31
N SER A 98 -0.65 -3.32 -5.43
CA SER A 98 -0.71 -2.44 -6.60
C SER A 98 0.62 -2.47 -7.36
N GLY A 99 0.56 -2.30 -8.68
CA GLY A 99 1.75 -2.36 -9.54
C GLY A 99 2.61 -1.09 -9.48
N GLY A 100 3.93 -1.25 -9.57
CA GLY A 100 4.87 -0.15 -9.74
C GLY A 100 4.78 0.47 -11.14
N GLY A 101 5.10 1.74 -11.26
CA GLY A 101 5.19 2.42 -12.55
C GLY A 101 6.48 2.09 -13.30
N GLY A 102 6.43 2.11 -14.64
CA GLY A 102 7.60 1.89 -15.48
C GLY A 102 8.58 3.06 -15.45
N GLY A 103 9.86 2.79 -15.70
CA GLY A 103 10.90 3.81 -15.83
C GLY A 103 10.78 4.69 -17.07
N GLY A 104 11.30 5.92 -16.97
CA GLY A 104 11.49 6.81 -18.11
C GLY A 104 12.68 6.39 -18.98
N GLY A 105 12.80 6.97 -20.18
CA GLY A 105 13.92 6.70 -21.09
C GLY A 105 13.50 6.58 -22.55
N PHE A 106 14.44 6.14 -23.40
CA PHE A 106 14.20 5.99 -24.85
C PHE A 106 13.53 4.66 -25.21
N SER A 107 13.50 3.72 -24.27
CA SER A 107 12.72 2.48 -24.35
C SER A 107 11.63 2.49 -23.29
N ALA A 108 10.42 2.08 -23.66
CA ALA A 108 9.28 2.11 -22.75
C ALA A 108 9.41 1.04 -21.66
N GLY A 109 9.62 1.48 -20.42
CA GLY A 109 9.43 0.64 -19.25
C GLY A 109 7.95 0.27 -19.12
N THR A 110 7.65 -1.01 -18.97
CA THR A 110 6.27 -1.47 -18.78
C THR A 110 5.82 -1.21 -17.35
N ALA A 111 4.52 -0.98 -17.16
CA ALA A 111 3.93 -0.94 -15.82
C ALA A 111 3.96 -2.33 -15.18
N GLY A 112 4.11 -2.37 -13.87
CA GLY A 112 3.75 -3.53 -13.07
C GLY A 112 2.23 -3.65 -12.94
N THR A 113 1.74 -4.88 -12.86
CA THR A 113 0.30 -5.14 -12.65
C THR A 113 -0.05 -5.23 -11.17
N GLY A 114 -1.25 -4.79 -10.81
CA GLY A 114 -1.83 -4.99 -9.49
C GLY A 114 -2.45 -6.38 -9.33
N THR A 115 -2.50 -6.88 -8.10
CA THR A 115 -3.27 -8.09 -7.77
C THR A 115 -4.75 -7.76 -7.78
N ALA A 116 -5.52 -8.52 -8.57
CA ALA A 116 -6.96 -8.33 -8.70
C ALA A 116 -7.65 -8.28 -7.32
N GLY A 117 -8.46 -7.24 -7.10
CA GLY A 117 -9.17 -7.00 -5.85
C GLY A 117 -8.34 -6.38 -4.73
N GLN A 118 -7.02 -6.23 -4.88
CA GLN A 118 -6.16 -5.59 -3.86
C GLN A 118 -5.61 -4.23 -4.29
N GLY A 119 -5.52 -3.98 -5.60
CA GLY A 119 -4.98 -2.73 -6.12
C GLY A 119 -5.05 -2.66 -7.64
N ASN A 120 -4.41 -1.64 -8.19
CA ASN A 120 -4.45 -1.35 -9.62
C ASN A 120 -3.04 -1.35 -10.23
N ASP A 121 -2.99 -1.39 -11.56
CA ASP A 121 -1.76 -1.35 -12.32
C ASP A 121 -1.05 0.00 -12.20
N GLY A 122 0.27 -0.03 -12.38
CA GLY A 122 1.07 1.17 -12.57
C GLY A 122 0.78 1.86 -13.90
N GLY A 123 1.30 3.07 -14.03
CA GLY A 123 1.34 3.82 -15.27
C GLY A 123 2.49 3.36 -16.16
N VAL A 124 2.26 3.39 -17.46
CA VAL A 124 3.29 3.12 -18.47
C VAL A 124 4.06 4.40 -18.84
N GLN A 125 5.27 4.21 -19.36
CA GLN A 125 5.93 5.27 -20.12
C GLN A 125 5.39 5.28 -21.56
N SER A 126 5.03 6.45 -22.07
CA SER A 126 4.58 6.65 -23.46
C SER A 126 5.65 7.34 -24.31
N GLY A 127 6.04 6.70 -25.42
CA GLY A 127 6.89 7.30 -26.45
C GLY A 127 8.36 7.46 -26.05
N THR A 128 9.02 8.54 -26.49
CA THR A 128 10.44 8.85 -26.16
C THR A 128 10.57 9.71 -24.89
N SER A 129 9.69 9.48 -23.92
CA SER A 129 9.51 10.32 -22.72
C SER A 129 10.58 10.05 -21.67
N GLN A 130 11.11 11.12 -21.08
CA GLN A 130 12.13 11.04 -20.03
C GLN A 130 11.55 10.92 -18.61
N GLY A 131 10.26 11.23 -18.43
CA GLY A 131 9.55 10.94 -17.17
C GLY A 131 9.19 9.47 -17.07
N GLY A 132 9.03 8.96 -15.84
CA GLY A 132 8.52 7.61 -15.57
C GLY A 132 7.00 7.55 -15.37
N GLY A 133 6.43 6.35 -15.38
CA GLY A 133 5.02 6.11 -15.03
C GLY A 133 4.78 6.12 -13.53
N GLY A 134 3.62 6.61 -13.10
CA GLY A 134 3.23 6.63 -11.67
C GLY A 134 2.87 5.24 -11.17
N GLY A 135 3.03 4.97 -9.87
CA GLY A 135 2.59 3.71 -9.26
C GLY A 135 1.06 3.63 -9.15
N GLY A 136 0.53 2.41 -9.23
CA GLY A 136 -0.89 2.14 -9.00
C GLY A 136 -1.28 2.40 -7.54
N GLY A 137 -2.49 2.92 -7.33
CA GLY A 137 -3.10 3.03 -6.02
C GLY A 137 -4.19 1.98 -5.80
N ALA A 138 -4.74 1.92 -4.59
CA ALA A 138 -5.86 1.06 -4.27
C ALA A 138 -7.16 1.45 -5.00
N GLY A 139 -7.32 2.72 -5.36
CA GLY A 139 -8.55 3.27 -5.95
C GLY A 139 -8.44 3.65 -7.43
N ALA A 140 -7.24 3.75 -8.00
CA ALA A 140 -7.05 4.04 -9.42
C ALA A 140 -5.69 3.56 -9.94
N VAL A 141 -5.61 3.33 -11.25
CA VAL A 141 -4.36 3.09 -11.97
C VAL A 141 -3.40 4.28 -11.86
N GLY A 142 -2.10 4.00 -11.98
CA GLY A 142 -1.07 5.04 -12.06
C GLY A 142 -1.17 5.84 -13.37
N GLY A 143 -0.88 7.14 -13.30
CA GLY A 143 -0.81 8.01 -14.46
C GLY A 143 0.35 7.63 -15.38
N SER A 144 0.09 7.63 -16.69
CA SER A 144 1.16 7.49 -17.69
C SER A 144 1.97 8.79 -17.82
N THR A 145 3.13 8.70 -18.44
CA THR A 145 4.00 9.86 -18.65
C THR A 145 3.39 10.89 -19.61
N SER A 146 3.78 12.16 -19.44
CA SER A 146 3.50 13.22 -20.40
C SER A 146 4.78 14.00 -20.71
N ASN A 147 5.45 13.62 -21.80
CA ASN A 147 6.71 14.21 -22.28
C ASN A 147 7.87 14.11 -21.28
N THR A 148 8.09 15.13 -20.44
CA THR A 148 9.14 15.11 -19.41
C THR A 148 8.57 15.15 -18.00
N THR A 149 7.25 15.23 -17.86
CA THR A 149 6.55 15.20 -16.57
C THR A 149 6.28 13.75 -16.18
N GLY A 150 6.69 13.40 -14.96
CA GLY A 150 6.41 12.09 -14.38
C GLY A 150 4.91 11.85 -14.21
N GLY A 151 4.48 10.61 -14.41
CA GLY A 151 3.10 10.20 -14.17
C GLY A 151 2.69 10.37 -12.70
N ALA A 152 1.46 10.83 -12.46
CA ALA A 152 0.91 10.92 -11.11
C ALA A 152 0.64 9.52 -10.53
N GLY A 153 0.77 9.35 -9.22
CA GLY A 153 0.39 8.12 -8.54
C GLY A 153 -1.13 7.93 -8.51
N GLY A 154 -1.58 6.68 -8.59
CA GLY A 154 -2.99 6.33 -8.48
C GLY A 154 -3.54 6.66 -7.09
N THR A 155 -4.80 7.10 -7.01
CA THR A 155 -5.44 7.45 -5.73
C THR A 155 -5.65 6.22 -4.85
N GLY A 156 -5.61 6.41 -3.53
CA GLY A 156 -6.01 5.40 -2.56
C GLY A 156 -7.52 5.28 -2.38
N THR A 157 -7.92 4.37 -1.50
CA THR A 157 -9.33 4.08 -1.17
C THR A 157 -9.66 4.53 0.25
N ALA A 158 -10.83 5.14 0.42
CA ALA A 158 -11.32 5.61 1.70
C ALA A 158 -12.08 4.49 2.46
N SER A 159 -11.88 4.43 3.78
CA SER A 159 -12.69 3.58 4.67
C SER A 159 -13.03 4.32 5.96
N THR A 160 -14.21 4.02 6.49
CA THR A 160 -14.72 4.54 7.78
C THR A 160 -14.44 3.61 8.95
N ILE A 161 -13.64 2.54 8.75
CA ILE A 161 -13.39 1.51 9.77
C ILE A 161 -12.82 2.09 11.07
N SER A 162 -12.06 3.18 11.01
CA SER A 162 -11.51 3.89 12.17
C SER A 162 -12.48 4.86 12.84
N GLY A 163 -13.76 4.84 12.49
CA GLY A 163 -14.78 5.76 13.03
C GLY A 163 -14.89 7.11 12.30
N SER A 164 -13.98 7.38 11.35
CA SER A 164 -14.01 8.51 10.43
C SER A 164 -13.47 8.08 9.06
N SER A 165 -13.82 8.80 7.99
CA SER A 165 -13.35 8.48 6.65
C SER A 165 -11.87 8.81 6.50
N VAL A 166 -11.04 7.79 6.28
CA VAL A 166 -9.59 7.95 6.05
C VAL A 166 -9.17 7.22 4.78
N THR A 167 -8.45 7.92 3.90
CA THR A 167 -7.90 7.37 2.65
C THR A 167 -6.53 6.73 2.87
N ARG A 168 -6.32 5.53 2.31
CA ARG A 168 -5.06 4.77 2.36
C ARG A 168 -4.76 4.10 1.03
N GLY A 169 -3.50 3.70 0.82
CA GLY A 169 -3.06 2.99 -0.38
C GLY A 169 -2.90 3.89 -1.61
N GLY A 170 -2.34 5.09 -1.45
CA GLY A 170 -1.99 5.96 -2.59
C GLY A 170 -0.70 5.52 -3.28
N GLY A 171 -0.68 5.45 -4.61
CA GLY A 171 0.52 5.14 -5.39
C GLY A 171 1.53 6.29 -5.40
N GLY A 172 2.81 5.99 -5.63
CA GLY A 172 3.86 7.00 -5.75
C GLY A 172 3.83 7.72 -7.10
N GLY A 173 4.13 9.02 -7.11
CA GLY A 173 4.36 9.78 -8.34
C GLY A 173 5.72 9.46 -8.94
N ALA A 174 5.83 9.47 -10.26
CA ALA A 174 7.09 9.19 -10.95
C ALA A 174 8.01 10.41 -11.02
N GLY A 175 9.30 10.16 -11.19
CA GLY A 175 10.25 11.24 -11.46
C GLY A 175 10.11 11.83 -12.86
N GLY A 176 10.66 13.02 -13.05
CA GLY A 176 10.74 13.68 -14.35
C GLY A 176 11.55 14.98 -14.29
N SER A 177 11.43 15.82 -15.31
CA SER A 177 11.83 17.23 -15.19
C SER A 177 10.97 17.94 -14.15
N THR A 178 9.68 17.63 -14.21
CA THR A 178 8.68 17.89 -13.18
C THR A 178 8.21 16.54 -12.66
N GLY A 179 8.33 16.33 -11.35
CA GLY A 179 7.86 15.10 -10.72
C GLY A 179 6.33 14.99 -10.74
N GLY A 180 5.83 13.77 -10.85
CA GLY A 180 4.41 13.47 -10.71
C GLY A 180 3.97 13.62 -9.25
N ALA A 181 2.73 14.06 -9.04
CA ALA A 181 2.13 14.09 -7.71
C ALA A 181 1.97 12.66 -7.16
N GLY A 182 2.12 12.49 -5.85
CA GLY A 182 1.74 11.26 -5.16
C GLY A 182 0.22 11.12 -5.08
N GLY A 183 -0.26 9.88 -5.09
CA GLY A 183 -1.68 9.57 -4.92
C GLY A 183 -2.20 9.91 -3.52
N THR A 184 -3.47 10.27 -3.43
CA THR A 184 -4.15 10.47 -2.14
C THR A 184 -4.09 9.19 -1.30
N GLY A 185 -4.01 9.31 0.02
CA GLY A 185 -3.77 8.15 0.90
C GLY A 185 -2.29 7.81 1.12
N GLY A 186 -1.41 8.81 0.96
CA GLY A 186 -0.03 8.78 1.43
C GLY A 186 1.03 8.40 0.40
N GLY A 187 0.73 8.48 -0.90
CA GLY A 187 1.74 8.29 -1.94
C GLY A 187 2.79 9.42 -1.92
N GLY A 188 4.05 9.07 -2.09
CA GLY A 188 5.14 10.04 -2.22
C GLY A 188 5.16 10.69 -3.60
N ALA A 189 5.42 12.00 -3.66
CA ALA A 189 5.63 12.69 -4.93
C ALA A 189 6.98 12.31 -5.57
N GLY A 190 7.02 12.25 -6.90
CA GLY A 190 8.25 12.00 -7.64
C GLY A 190 9.19 13.20 -7.64
N GLY A 191 10.47 12.96 -7.89
CA GLY A 191 11.49 13.99 -7.98
C GLY A 191 11.41 14.79 -9.29
N GLY A 192 11.65 16.10 -9.19
CA GLY A 192 12.01 16.92 -10.35
C GLY A 192 13.49 16.78 -10.72
N THR A 193 13.99 17.63 -11.61
CA THR A 193 15.40 17.55 -12.07
C THR A 193 16.39 17.60 -10.90
N ASN A 194 17.25 16.58 -10.75
CA ASN A 194 18.23 16.40 -9.68
C ASN A 194 17.62 16.34 -8.26
N VAL A 195 16.40 15.84 -8.14
CA VAL A 195 15.70 15.70 -6.85
C VAL A 195 15.32 14.24 -6.62
N ASN A 196 15.53 13.77 -5.39
CA ASN A 196 15.08 12.45 -4.97
C ASN A 196 13.54 12.38 -4.89
N GLY A 197 13.00 11.18 -5.05
CA GLY A 197 11.59 10.92 -4.78
C GLY A 197 11.27 11.10 -3.30
N THR A 198 10.03 11.50 -3.01
CA THR A 198 9.52 11.59 -1.63
C THR A 198 9.10 10.21 -1.14
N ALA A 199 9.35 9.90 0.13
CA ALA A 199 8.87 8.66 0.72
C ALA A 199 7.35 8.62 0.83
N GLY A 200 6.77 7.43 0.73
CA GLY A 200 5.39 7.17 1.09
C GLY A 200 5.15 7.40 2.58
N THR A 201 3.92 7.75 2.94
CA THR A 201 3.54 7.99 4.33
C THR A 201 3.46 6.65 5.08
N ALA A 202 4.09 6.58 6.24
CA ALA A 202 4.01 5.38 7.09
C ALA A 202 2.56 5.09 7.52
N ASN A 203 2.25 3.80 7.67
CA ASN A 203 0.95 3.27 8.11
C ASN A 203 -0.23 3.60 7.18
N THR A 204 0.07 3.86 5.91
CA THR A 204 -0.96 4.03 4.87
C THR A 204 -0.81 3.05 3.72
N GLY A 205 0.28 2.28 3.67
CA GLY A 205 0.65 1.46 2.52
C GLY A 205 0.96 2.26 1.25
N GLY A 206 1.25 3.56 1.38
CA GLY A 206 1.51 4.43 0.24
C GLY A 206 2.81 4.09 -0.48
N GLY A 207 2.83 4.18 -1.81
CA GLY A 207 4.04 3.96 -2.62
C GLY A 207 5.03 5.13 -2.54
N GLY A 208 6.32 4.83 -2.69
CA GLY A 208 7.38 5.84 -2.75
C GLY A 208 7.47 6.54 -4.11
N GLY A 209 7.84 7.82 -4.13
CA GLY A 209 8.02 8.57 -5.38
C GLY A 209 9.28 8.17 -6.15
N GLY A 210 9.27 8.24 -7.48
CA GLY A 210 10.43 7.94 -8.32
C GLY A 210 11.51 9.04 -8.26
N GLY A 211 12.78 8.65 -8.46
CA GLY A 211 13.91 9.57 -8.59
C GLY A 211 13.79 10.45 -9.83
N GLY A 212 14.06 11.74 -9.69
CA GLY A 212 13.89 12.70 -10.76
C GLY A 212 14.98 12.66 -11.82
N ARG A 213 14.74 13.33 -12.95
CA ARG A 213 15.69 13.33 -14.07
C ARG A 213 17.04 13.92 -13.66
N THR A 214 18.16 13.28 -13.98
CA THR A 214 19.48 13.76 -13.53
C THR A 214 20.61 13.51 -14.53
N SER A 215 21.67 14.32 -14.40
CA SER A 215 23.01 14.06 -14.97
C SER A 215 23.97 13.43 -13.95
N GLY A 216 23.46 13.04 -12.77
CA GLY A 216 24.18 12.36 -11.70
C GLY A 216 23.32 11.20 -11.18
N THR A 217 23.07 11.14 -9.87
CA THR A 217 22.20 10.13 -9.24
C THR A 217 21.02 10.80 -8.55
N SER A 218 19.83 10.24 -8.70
CA SER A 218 18.63 10.62 -7.95
C SER A 218 17.92 9.37 -7.47
N ASN A 219 17.68 9.30 -6.17
CA ASN A 219 17.14 8.10 -5.54
C ASN A 219 15.61 8.14 -5.52
N GLY A 220 14.99 6.98 -5.58
CA GLY A 220 13.57 6.82 -5.27
C GLY A 220 13.30 6.99 -3.79
N GLY A 221 12.07 7.37 -3.45
CA GLY A 221 11.56 7.37 -2.09
C GLY A 221 11.21 5.96 -1.64
N ALA A 222 11.38 5.68 -0.34
CA ALA A 222 10.88 4.44 0.25
C ALA A 222 9.34 4.41 0.27
N GLY A 223 8.75 3.22 0.23
CA GLY A 223 7.32 3.03 0.47
C GLY A 223 6.94 3.21 1.93
N GLY A 224 5.67 3.49 2.19
CA GLY A 224 5.09 3.52 3.53
C GLY A 224 4.78 2.13 4.06
N SER A 225 4.91 1.93 5.37
CA SER A 225 4.42 0.71 6.03
C SER A 225 2.90 0.55 5.88
N GLY A 226 2.45 -0.70 5.99
CA GLY A 226 1.04 -1.07 6.02
C GLY A 226 0.35 -0.75 7.34
N VAL A 227 -0.91 -1.17 7.46
CA VAL A 227 -1.70 -1.07 8.70
C VAL A 227 -2.75 -2.17 8.71
N VAL A 228 -3.04 -2.72 9.90
CA VAL A 228 -4.17 -3.66 10.11
C VAL A 228 -5.14 -3.04 11.11
N ILE A 229 -6.43 -3.06 10.79
CA ILE A 229 -7.50 -2.51 11.62
C ILE A 229 -8.59 -3.55 11.78
N ILE A 230 -9.02 -3.79 13.01
CA ILE A 230 -10.14 -4.67 13.35
C ILE A 230 -11.15 -3.87 14.16
N ARG A 231 -12.44 -3.93 13.79
CA ARG A 231 -13.54 -3.26 14.48
C ARG A 231 -14.64 -4.27 14.83
N PHE A 232 -15.15 -4.17 16.05
CA PHE A 232 -16.21 -5.06 16.57
C PHE A 232 -17.05 -4.39 17.67
N PRO A 233 -18.28 -4.85 17.90
CA PRO A 233 -19.09 -4.43 19.05
C PRO A 233 -18.41 -4.79 20.37
N THR A 234 -18.17 -3.80 21.23
CA THR A 234 -17.42 -3.98 22.49
C THR A 234 -18.08 -5.01 23.42
N ALA A 235 -19.40 -5.12 23.39
CA ALA A 235 -20.16 -5.98 24.29
C ALA A 235 -20.08 -7.48 23.94
N ASP A 236 -19.66 -7.84 22.73
CA ASP A 236 -19.71 -9.22 22.25
C ASP A 236 -18.35 -9.94 22.38
N ILE A 237 -17.25 -9.21 22.62
CA ILE A 237 -15.88 -9.75 22.57
C ILE A 237 -15.06 -9.41 23.82
N SER A 238 -14.39 -10.41 24.37
CA SER A 238 -13.36 -10.25 25.39
C SER A 238 -11.98 -10.49 24.76
N ILE A 239 -11.16 -9.45 24.71
CA ILE A 239 -9.78 -9.55 24.18
C ILE A 239 -8.91 -10.24 25.22
N THR A 240 -8.32 -11.38 24.86
CA THR A 240 -7.34 -12.07 25.69
C THR A 240 -5.92 -11.58 25.39
N THR A 241 -5.63 -11.29 24.11
CA THR A 241 -4.32 -10.78 23.66
C THR A 241 -4.50 -9.76 22.52
N SER A 242 -3.79 -8.63 22.58
CA SER A 242 -3.76 -7.62 21.50
C SER A 242 -2.41 -6.89 21.42
N THR A 243 -1.29 -7.64 21.45
CA THR A 243 0.04 -7.02 21.45
C THR A 243 0.25 -6.19 20.18
N GLY A 244 0.94 -5.05 20.28
CA GLY A 244 1.18 -4.15 19.14
C GLY A 244 -0.02 -3.32 18.67
N ALA A 245 -1.22 -3.54 19.23
CA ALA A 245 -2.41 -2.77 18.90
C ALA A 245 -2.48 -1.47 19.72
N SER A 246 -2.93 -0.40 19.08
CA SER A 246 -3.59 0.73 19.75
C SER A 246 -5.10 0.51 19.76
N SER A 247 -5.77 0.91 20.84
CA SER A 247 -7.22 0.76 20.98
C SER A 247 -7.93 2.11 21.04
N SER A 248 -9.10 2.19 20.41
CA SER A 248 -10.01 3.33 20.44
C SER A 248 -11.45 2.86 20.32
N THR A 249 -12.41 3.76 20.43
CA THR A 249 -13.84 3.44 20.30
C THR A 249 -14.55 4.38 19.34
N SER A 250 -15.61 3.88 18.71
CA SER A 250 -16.54 4.67 17.90
C SER A 250 -17.96 4.20 18.21
N GLY A 251 -18.70 4.99 18.99
CA GLY A 251 -19.99 4.55 19.52
C GLY A 251 -19.83 3.33 20.44
N SER A 252 -20.56 2.25 20.14
CA SER A 252 -20.50 0.97 20.88
C SER A 252 -19.31 0.08 20.51
N ASP A 253 -18.56 0.45 19.47
CA ASP A 253 -17.56 -0.45 18.88
C ASP A 253 -16.17 -0.16 19.41
N THR A 254 -15.40 -1.22 19.59
CA THR A 254 -13.96 -1.18 19.81
C THR A 254 -13.25 -1.27 18.46
N ILE A 255 -12.19 -0.48 18.31
CA ILE A 255 -11.32 -0.45 17.13
C ILE A 255 -9.90 -0.71 17.60
N LEU A 256 -9.29 -1.78 17.08
CA LEU A 256 -7.88 -2.12 17.27
C LEU A 256 -7.11 -1.78 16.00
N THR A 257 -5.98 -1.08 16.13
CA THR A 257 -5.12 -0.69 15.00
C THR A 257 -3.68 -1.10 15.27
N TRP A 258 -3.12 -1.89 14.37
CA TRP A 258 -1.72 -2.30 14.35
C TRP A 258 -0.95 -1.52 13.29
N SER A 259 0.04 -0.75 13.75
CA SER A 259 1.08 -0.12 12.91
C SER A 259 2.41 -0.88 12.98
N THR A 260 2.50 -1.90 13.85
CA THR A 260 3.60 -2.85 13.96
C THR A 260 3.04 -4.25 14.18
N THR A 261 3.80 -5.27 13.81
CA THR A 261 3.42 -6.68 13.99
C THR A 261 3.12 -7.00 15.46
N GLY A 262 2.13 -7.86 15.68
CA GLY A 262 1.67 -8.26 17.00
C GLY A 262 0.80 -9.50 16.97
N THR A 263 -0.03 -9.67 17.99
CA THR A 263 -0.92 -10.83 18.14
C THR A 263 -2.32 -10.38 18.55
N PHE A 264 -3.33 -11.11 18.09
CA PHE A 264 -4.73 -10.92 18.44
C PHE A 264 -5.34 -12.26 18.86
N GLU A 265 -5.98 -12.29 20.02
CA GLU A 265 -6.70 -13.46 20.55
C GLU A 265 -7.89 -12.97 21.36
N PHE A 266 -9.01 -13.67 21.24
CA PHE A 266 -10.26 -13.28 21.86
C PHE A 266 -11.12 -14.47 22.26
N GLU A 267 -12.04 -14.20 23.17
CA GLU A 267 -13.17 -15.05 23.53
C GLU A 267 -14.47 -14.28 23.33
N LEU A 268 -15.60 -15.00 23.25
CA LEU A 268 -16.92 -14.35 23.30
C LEU A 268 -17.16 -13.80 24.70
N ALA A 269 -17.61 -12.55 24.80
CA ALA A 269 -17.95 -11.96 26.09
C ALA A 269 -19.17 -12.68 26.72
N GLY A 270 -19.01 -13.14 27.96
CA GLY A 270 -20.07 -13.79 28.73
C GLY A 270 -20.31 -15.26 28.33
N GLY A 271 -19.58 -16.19 28.96
CA GLY A 271 -19.80 -17.63 28.79
C GLY A 271 -21.25 -18.04 29.04
N GLY A 272 -21.98 -18.36 27.97
CA GLY A 272 -23.30 -18.99 28.03
C GLY A 272 -24.41 -18.24 27.28
N GLY A 273 -24.58 -18.54 25.99
CA GLY A 273 -25.80 -18.13 25.28
C GLY A 273 -25.65 -18.05 23.77
N ARG A 274 -26.01 -19.14 23.08
CA ARG A 274 -26.25 -19.22 21.63
C ARG A 274 -26.83 -17.92 21.05
N ARG A 275 -26.06 -17.20 20.23
CA ARG A 275 -26.62 -16.47 19.08
C ARG A 275 -26.46 -17.36 17.86
N ILE A 276 -27.43 -18.25 17.69
CA ILE A 276 -27.68 -18.93 16.41
C ILE A 276 -27.93 -17.81 15.39
N PHE A 277 -27.03 -17.62 14.43
CA PHE A 277 -27.40 -16.95 13.20
C PHE A 277 -28.43 -17.83 12.52
N ILE A 278 -29.68 -17.37 12.51
CA ILE A 278 -30.74 -17.92 11.69
C ILE A 278 -30.25 -17.78 10.25
N THR A 279 -29.93 -18.90 9.62
CA THR A 279 -29.85 -19.03 8.17
C THR A 279 -31.23 -18.62 7.65
N HIS A 280 -31.32 -17.46 6.99
CA HIS A 280 -32.48 -17.18 6.17
C HIS A 280 -32.37 -18.05 4.92
N VAL A 281 -33.46 -18.76 4.67
CA VAL A 281 -33.76 -19.67 3.57
C VAL A 281 -33.53 -19.00 2.21
#